data_AF-A0AAV6BE97-F1
#
_entry.id   AF-A0AAV6BE97-F1
#
_cell.length_a   1.000
_cell.length_b   1.000
_cell.length_c   1.000
_cell.angle_alpha   90.00
_cell.angle_beta   90.00
_cell.angle_gamma   90.00
#
_symmetry.space_group_name_H-M   'P 1'
#
loop_
_entity.id
_entity.type
_entity.pdbx_description
1 polymer ?
#
loop_
_entity_poly.entity_id
_entity_poly.type
_entity_poly.pdbx_seq_one_letter_code
_entity_poly.pdbx_strand_id
1 'polypeptide(L)'
;MLVAGTGSARRGRAVWLFFAIPAISVLLLAGLRPHVSRSSTSATTDFRNFETLQVHPLAITPDGSKLLAVNTPDARLEIFAIGAGTLDTLGEVPVGLEPVSVRA
;
A
#
# COMPACT_ATOMS: atom_id res chain seq x y z
N MET A 1 -69.23 -62.13 -14.44
CA MET A 1 -69.76 -60.75 -14.57
C MET A 1 -68.73 -59.81 -13.96
N LEU A 2 -68.28 -58.83 -14.75
CA LEU A 2 -67.05 -58.04 -14.62
C LEU A 2 -67.42 -56.58 -14.34
N VAL A 3 -66.88 -55.94 -13.29
CA VAL A 3 -66.75 -54.46 -13.07
C VAL A 3 -65.72 -54.30 -11.91
N ALA A 4 -64.51 -53.73 -11.97
CA ALA A 4 -63.90 -52.53 -12.59
C ALA A 4 -63.94 -51.24 -11.73
N GLY A 5 -62.75 -50.71 -11.37
CA GLY A 5 -62.45 -49.31 -10.98
C GLY A 5 -62.89 -48.88 -9.56
N THR A 6 -62.22 -48.01 -8.80
CA THR A 6 -61.38 -46.87 -9.18
C THR A 6 -60.41 -46.50 -8.04
N GLY A 7 -59.16 -46.17 -8.38
CA GLY A 7 -58.23 -45.54 -7.44
C GLY A 7 -58.54 -44.06 -7.22
N SER A 8 -58.24 -43.55 -6.02
CA SER A 8 -58.31 -42.10 -5.74
C SER A 8 -57.08 -41.60 -4.96
N ALA A 9 -56.18 -40.99 -5.73
CA ALA A 9 -55.43 -39.77 -5.45
C ALA A 9 -54.97 -39.47 -4.01
N ARG A 10 -53.79 -40.00 -3.62
CA ARG A 10 -52.92 -39.38 -2.60
C ARG A 10 -51.51 -39.05 -3.13
N ARG A 11 -51.40 -38.69 -4.42
CA ARG A 11 -50.08 -38.51 -5.08
C ARG A 11 -49.79 -37.08 -5.58
N GLY A 12 -50.73 -36.14 -5.50
CA GLY A 12 -50.59 -34.81 -6.11
C GLY A 12 -49.86 -33.74 -5.30
N ARG A 13 -49.78 -33.85 -3.97
CA ARG A 13 -49.19 -32.79 -3.12
C ARG A 13 -47.65 -32.83 -3.05
N ALA A 14 -47.06 -34.02 -3.20
CA ALA A 14 -45.62 -34.19 -3.04
C ALA A 14 -44.82 -33.73 -4.26
N VAL A 15 -45.37 -33.83 -5.48
CA VAL A 15 -44.66 -33.50 -6.73
C VAL A 15 -44.40 -32.00 -6.87
N TRP A 16 -45.28 -31.14 -6.35
CA TRP A 16 -45.10 -29.68 -6.39
C TRP A 16 -43.95 -29.17 -5.51
N LEU A 17 -43.56 -29.90 -4.46
CA LEU A 17 -42.44 -29.53 -3.61
C LEU A 17 -41.08 -29.77 -4.29
N PHE A 18 -40.99 -30.71 -5.24
CA PHE A 18 -39.73 -31.03 -5.93
C PHE A 18 -39.32 -30.01 -7.00
N PHE A 19 -40.25 -29.23 -7.55
CA PHE A 19 -39.95 -28.20 -8.56
C PHE A 19 -39.74 -26.79 -7.97
N ALA A 20 -40.26 -26.50 -6.78
CA ALA A 20 -40.10 -25.20 -6.12
C ALA A 20 -38.72 -25.02 -5.47
N ILE A 21 -38.12 -26.10 -4.95
CA ILE A 21 -36.83 -26.08 -4.25
C ILE A 21 -35.66 -25.63 -5.14
N PRO A 22 -35.46 -26.13 -6.38
CA PRO A 22 -34.32 -25.68 -7.20
C PRO A 22 -34.43 -24.19 -7.59
N ALA A 23 -35.65 -23.69 -7.84
CA ALA A 23 -35.86 -22.28 -8.16
C ALA A 23 -35.54 -21.36 -6.97
N ILE A 24 -35.93 -21.77 -5.76
CA ILE A 24 -35.62 -21.04 -4.52
C ILE A 24 -34.12 -21.12 -4.21
N SER A 25 -33.47 -22.27 -4.42
CA SER A 25 -32.01 -22.41 -4.24
C SER A 25 -31.22 -21.54 -5.22
N VAL A 26 -31.65 -21.43 -6.49
CA VAL A 26 -31.01 -20.55 -7.47
C VAL A 26 -31.20 -19.07 -7.08
N LEU A 27 -32.37 -18.69 -6.59
CA LEU A 27 -32.64 -17.31 -6.14
C LEU A 27 -31.83 -16.95 -4.88
N LEU A 28 -31.69 -17.88 -3.94
CA LEU A 28 -30.86 -17.71 -2.75
C LEU A 28 -29.37 -17.61 -3.10
N LEU A 29 -28.87 -18.45 -4.00
CA LEU A 29 -27.46 -18.42 -4.40
C LEU A 29 -27.11 -17.18 -5.24
N ALA A 30 -28.05 -16.67 -6.03
CA ALA A 30 -27.87 -15.42 -6.79
C ALA A 30 -27.87 -14.16 -5.90
N GLY A 31 -28.44 -14.24 -4.69
CA GLY A 31 -28.53 -13.15 -3.71
C GLY A 31 -27.30 -12.99 -2.82
N LEU A 32 -26.43 -14.01 -2.69
CA LEU A 32 -25.15 -13.92 -1.97
C LEU A 32 -24.08 -13.25 -2.83
N ARG A 33 -24.34 -12.01 -3.25
CA ARG A 33 -23.32 -11.15 -3.85
C ARG A 33 -22.37 -10.73 -2.73
N PRO A 34 -21.08 -11.13 -2.72
CA PRO A 34 -20.14 -10.60 -1.75
C PRO A 34 -20.07 -9.09 -1.97
N HIS A 35 -20.65 -8.33 -1.04
CA HIS A 35 -20.46 -6.89 -0.99
C HIS A 35 -19.01 -6.69 -0.55
N VAL A 36 -18.11 -6.57 -1.52
CA VAL A 36 -16.76 -6.08 -1.23
C VAL A 36 -16.91 -4.63 -0.82
N SER A 37 -16.89 -4.39 0.49
CA SER A 37 -16.77 -3.05 1.06
C SER A 37 -15.42 -2.49 0.63
N ARG A 38 -15.40 -1.78 -0.50
CA ARG A 38 -14.24 -1.01 -0.93
C ARG A 38 -14.19 0.22 -0.03
N SER A 39 -13.34 0.18 0.99
CA SER A 39 -12.96 1.40 1.69
C SER A 39 -12.10 2.22 0.73
N SER A 40 -12.63 3.32 0.22
CA SER A 40 -11.84 4.32 -0.51
C SER A 40 -11.51 5.45 0.45
N THR A 41 -10.28 5.50 0.94
CA THR A 41 -9.75 6.72 1.52
C THR A 41 -9.49 7.67 0.36
N SER A 42 -10.18 8.81 0.32
CA SER A 42 -9.84 9.89 -0.60
C SER A 42 -8.38 10.27 -0.34
N ALA A 43 -7.50 10.09 -1.34
CA ALA A 43 -6.16 10.64 -1.26
C ALA A 43 -6.31 12.16 -1.25
N THR A 44 -5.97 12.80 -0.14
CA THR A 44 -5.84 14.26 -0.07
C THR A 44 -4.84 14.69 -1.13
N THR A 45 -5.27 15.46 -2.12
CA THR A 45 -4.41 16.01 -3.18
C THR A 45 -3.51 17.14 -2.68
N ASP A 46 -3.66 17.56 -1.43
CA ASP A 46 -2.84 18.60 -0.77
C ASP A 46 -1.71 17.96 0.05
N PHE A 47 -0.96 17.05 -0.58
CA PHE A 47 0.34 16.66 -0.04
C PHE A 47 1.31 17.82 -0.23
N ARG A 48 1.86 18.35 0.87
CA ARG A 48 2.92 19.35 0.82
C ARG A 48 4.22 18.72 1.30
N ASN A 49 5.24 18.75 0.45
CA ASN A 49 6.59 18.47 0.90
C ASN A 49 6.98 19.55 1.91
N PHE A 50 7.39 19.12 3.10
CA PHE A 50 8.04 19.97 4.08
C PHE A 50 9.53 19.72 3.89
N GLU A 51 10.21 20.66 3.25
CA GLU A 51 11.66 20.60 3.05
C GLU A 51 12.32 21.66 3.92
N THR A 52 13.30 21.28 4.72
CA THR A 52 14.11 22.25 5.45
C THR A 52 15.16 22.84 4.50
N LEU A 53 15.25 24.17 4.43
CA LEU A 53 16.34 24.83 3.68
C LEU A 53 17.70 24.49 4.32
N GLN A 54 18.70 24.20 3.49
CA GLN A 54 20.07 24.01 3.96
C GLN A 54 20.64 25.31 4.56
N VAL A 55 21.35 25.20 5.68
CA VAL A 55 21.99 26.33 6.38
C VAL A 55 23.41 25.92 6.78
N HIS A 56 24.41 26.45 6.07
CA HIS A 56 25.81 26.00 6.18
C HIS A 56 25.99 24.49 5.91
N PRO A 57 25.60 23.99 4.72
CA PRO A 57 25.66 22.56 4.39
C PRO A 57 27.06 22.04 4.08
N LEU A 58 28.07 22.92 4.01
CA LEU A 58 29.45 22.59 3.66
C LEU A 58 30.42 23.14 4.71
N ALA A 59 31.43 22.36 5.07
CA ALA A 59 32.55 22.80 5.89
C ALA A 59 33.86 22.14 5.43
N ILE A 60 34.97 22.89 5.45
CA ILE A 60 36.31 22.36 5.23
C ILE A 60 36.97 22.15 6.60
N THR A 61 37.65 21.01 6.80
CA THR A 61 38.37 20.75 8.05
C THR A 61 39.48 21.77 8.31
N PRO A 62 39.84 22.06 9.58
CA PRO A 62 40.84 23.09 9.88
C PRO A 62 42.22 22.86 9.23
N ASP A 63 42.58 21.60 8.97
CA ASP A 63 43.80 21.21 8.26
C ASP A 63 43.70 21.34 6.73
N GLY A 64 42.53 21.74 6.21
CA GLY A 64 42.25 21.91 4.79
C GLY A 64 42.14 20.60 3.99
N SER A 65 42.22 19.44 4.64
CA SER A 65 42.38 18.16 3.93
C SER A 65 41.06 17.53 3.50
N LYS A 66 39.93 17.94 4.10
CA LYS A 66 38.61 17.35 3.83
C LYS A 66 37.51 18.38 3.60
N LEU A 67 36.60 18.05 2.71
CA LEU A 67 35.31 18.70 2.56
C LEU A 67 34.24 17.81 3.20
N LEU A 68 33.45 18.40 4.10
CA LEU A 68 32.27 17.80 4.73
C LEU A 68 31.03 18.37 4.03
N ALA A 69 30.13 17.50 3.56
CA ALA A 69 28.92 17.92 2.87
C ALA A 69 27.69 17.19 3.39
N VAL A 70 26.64 17.93 3.69
CA VAL A 70 25.38 17.36 4.17
C VAL A 70 24.54 16.88 2.98
N ASN A 71 24.16 15.60 2.98
CA ASN A 71 23.28 14.97 2.01
C ASN A 71 21.89 14.78 2.64
N THR A 72 21.08 15.85 2.57
CA THR A 72 19.75 15.93 3.17
C THR A 72 18.82 14.79 2.73
N PRO A 73 18.72 14.46 1.42
CA PRO A 73 17.84 13.37 0.97
C PRO A 73 18.21 11.98 1.48
N ASP A 74 19.49 11.72 1.75
CA ASP A 74 19.96 10.38 2.16
C ASP A 74 20.20 10.26 3.68
N ALA A 75 20.00 11.35 4.44
CA ALA A 75 20.34 11.41 5.86
C ALA A 75 21.81 11.00 6.12
N ARG A 76 22.73 11.58 5.33
CA ARG A 76 24.18 11.34 5.44
C ARG A 76 24.98 12.63 5.57
N LEU A 77 26.13 12.50 6.23
CA LEU A 77 27.25 13.41 6.08
C LEU A 77 28.30 12.75 5.16
N GLU A 78 28.54 13.35 4.00
CA GLU A 78 29.54 12.93 3.05
C GLU A 78 30.91 13.52 3.42
N ILE A 79 31.97 12.74 3.27
CA ILE A 79 33.35 13.15 3.54
C ILE A 79 34.18 12.94 2.28
N PHE A 80 34.79 14.01 1.79
CA PHE A 80 35.70 13.99 0.64
C PHE A 80 37.10 14.43 1.04
N ALA A 81 38.14 13.84 0.46
CA ALA A 81 39.48 14.37 0.47
C ALA A 81 39.59 15.48 -0.57
N ILE A 82 40.29 16.57 -0.23
CA ILE A 82 40.55 17.68 -1.15
C ILE A 82 41.91 17.45 -1.82
N GLY A 83 41.89 17.24 -3.14
CA GLY A 83 43.07 17.11 -3.99
C GLY A 83 43.34 18.36 -4.83
N ALA A 84 44.27 18.24 -5.78
CA ALA A 84 44.60 19.31 -6.73
C ALA A 84 43.49 19.44 -7.80
N GLY A 85 42.43 20.17 -7.46
CA GLY A 85 41.28 20.36 -8.34
C GLY A 85 40.31 19.16 -8.38
N THR A 86 40.48 18.19 -7.49
CA THR A 86 39.63 17.00 -7.37
C THR A 86 39.07 16.83 -5.96
N LEU A 87 37.98 16.08 -5.86
CA LEU A 87 37.41 15.59 -4.60
C LEU A 87 37.30 14.08 -4.70
N ASP A 88 37.96 13.38 -3.77
CA ASP A 88 37.90 11.93 -3.69
C ASP A 88 37.03 11.51 -2.50
N THR A 89 36.03 10.66 -2.71
CA THR A 89 35.17 10.17 -1.62
C THR A 89 35.98 9.39 -0.61
N LEU A 90 35.91 9.77 0.67
CA LEU A 90 36.51 9.05 1.78
C LEU A 90 35.50 8.17 2.52
N GLY A 91 34.23 8.53 2.49
CA GLY A 91 33.14 7.78 3.09
C GLY A 91 32.00 8.67 3.55
N GLU A 92 31.04 8.06 4.23
CA GLU A 92 29.83 8.72 4.73
C GLU A 92 29.55 8.34 6.20
N VAL A 93 28.85 9.22 6.90
CA VAL A 93 28.36 8.97 8.26
C VAL A 93 26.83 9.11 8.27
N PRO A 94 26.08 8.09 8.72
CA PRO A 94 24.65 8.19 9.00
C PRO A 94 24.35 9.28 10.02
N VAL A 95 23.38 10.15 9.71
CA VAL A 95 22.91 11.22 10.60
C VAL A 95 21.40 11.12 10.81
N GLY A 96 20.81 12.13 11.46
CA GLY A 96 19.36 12.23 11.62
C GLY A 96 18.63 12.54 10.31
N LEU A 97 17.31 12.53 10.34
CA LEU A 97 16.46 12.91 9.21
C LEU A 97 16.66 14.39 8.88
N GLU A 98 16.74 14.71 7.57
CA GLU A 98 16.85 16.08 7.05
C GLU A 98 17.99 16.91 7.68
N PRO A 99 19.24 16.43 7.64
CA PRO A 99 20.36 17.23 8.10
C PRO A 99 20.53 18.45 7.19
N VAL A 100 20.82 19.62 7.78
CA VAL A 100 20.91 20.89 7.04
C VAL A 100 22.19 21.68 7.26
N SER A 101 23.01 21.30 8.25
CA SER A 101 24.21 22.03 8.65
C SER A 101 25.34 21.10 9.09
N VAL A 102 26.58 21.57 8.90
CA VAL A 102 27.79 20.92 9.41
C VAL A 102 28.84 21.96 9.82
N ARG A 103 29.75 21.56 10.72
CA ARG A 103 30.94 22.32 11.10
C ARG A 103 32.13 21.36 11.24
N ALA A 104 33.34 21.88 11.02
CA ALA A 104 34.60 21.17 11.19
C ALA A 104 35.51 21.85 12.21
#